data_AF-A0A1F7XW97-F1
#
_entry.id   AF-A0A1F7XW97-F1
#
_cell.length_a   1.000
_cell.length_b   1.000
_cell.length_c   1.000
_cell.angle_alpha   90.00
_cell.angle_beta   90.00
_cell.angle_gamma   90.00
#
_symmetry.space_group_name_H-M   'P 1'
#
loop_
_entity.id
_entity.type
_entity.pdbx_description
1 polymer ?
#
loop_
_entity_poly.entity_id
_entity_poly.type
_entity_poly.pdbx_seq_one_letter_code
_entity_poly.pdbx_strand_id
1 'polypeptide(L)'
;MEYLKNTFKVAPEKQKLLDILLTPDVVAVFKELKSQKKRITFDMDGVEVGSSYTVVPIFNEVYKPREVKNRWDLKEYFIIKKWIEEVTGTDNADKQAIKLWNGDKNLLNAPIEPGSEVLSWFLYYIGFDTRRITSRDSKTTSTTYAWYQKMPWIDPARIHVQPETGSSFYDYGFKTRTVGQFSDIHYDDNPFELREMALLYPQILFNVVPQPWNSGEDFSSHPNVVSVDDEEYFWAPPIWRVTYKMVERFV
;
A
#
# COMPACT_ATOMS: atom_id res chain seq x y z
N MET A 1 -1.60 19.52 20.21
CA MET A 1 -1.79 20.04 18.84
C MET A 1 -0.68 21.00 18.46
N GLU A 2 -0.52 22.11 19.18
CA GLU A 2 0.54 23.09 18.91
C GLU A 2 1.97 22.54 19.11
N TYR A 3 2.19 21.68 20.11
CA TYR A 3 3.46 20.96 20.29
C TYR A 3 3.81 20.04 19.10
N LEU A 4 2.81 19.35 18.52
CA LEU A 4 3.03 18.52 17.34
C LEU A 4 3.39 19.41 16.15
N LYS A 5 2.57 20.42 15.83
CA LYS A 5 2.83 21.38 14.75
C LYS A 5 4.19 22.09 14.87
N ASN A 6 4.62 22.43 16.08
CA ASN A 6 5.91 23.09 16.34
C ASN A 6 7.11 22.12 16.39
N THR A 7 6.89 20.83 16.64
CA THR A 7 7.95 19.80 16.56
C THR A 7 8.22 19.39 15.11
N PHE A 8 7.28 19.66 14.22
CA PHE A 8 7.29 19.21 12.84
C PHE A 8 7.70 20.35 11.90
N LYS A 9 9.02 20.59 11.76
CA LYS A 9 9.54 21.39 10.63
C LYS A 9 9.48 20.55 9.35
N VAL A 10 8.31 20.47 8.74
CA VAL A 10 8.13 19.85 7.42
C VAL A 10 7.99 20.92 6.33
N ALA A 11 8.27 20.56 5.09
CA ALA A 11 8.02 21.44 3.94
C ALA A 11 6.56 21.95 3.98
N PRO A 12 6.25 23.20 3.58
CA PRO A 12 4.91 23.78 3.71
C PRO A 12 3.78 22.92 3.11
N GLU A 13 4.09 22.20 2.04
CA GLU A 13 3.19 21.28 1.35
C GLU A 13 2.81 20.07 2.24
N LYS A 14 3.80 19.52 2.97
CA LYS A 14 3.61 18.45 3.95
C LYS A 14 2.91 18.95 5.22
N GLN A 15 3.09 20.23 5.59
CA GLN A 15 2.40 20.80 6.75
C GLN A 15 0.89 20.89 6.53
N LYS A 16 0.45 21.32 5.33
CA LYS A 16 -0.99 21.35 4.98
C LYS A 16 -1.60 19.95 5.06
N LEU A 17 -0.90 18.97 4.51
CA LEU A 17 -1.27 17.57 4.60
C LEU A 17 -1.38 17.14 6.08
N LEU A 18 -0.35 17.40 6.88
CA LEU A 18 -0.32 17.05 8.30
C LEU A 18 -1.46 17.73 9.08
N ASP A 19 -1.79 18.99 8.79
CA ASP A 19 -2.88 19.71 9.44
C ASP A 19 -4.25 19.08 9.18
N ILE A 20 -4.43 18.46 8.01
CA ILE A 20 -5.64 17.71 7.68
C ILE A 20 -5.64 16.38 8.46
N LEU A 21 -4.52 15.64 8.49
CA LEU A 21 -4.45 14.36 9.20
C LEU A 21 -4.59 14.52 10.73
N LEU A 22 -4.09 15.62 11.29
CA LEU A 22 -4.03 15.86 12.73
C LEU A 22 -5.30 16.51 13.30
N THR A 23 -6.49 16.15 12.82
CA THR A 23 -7.71 16.57 13.54
C THR A 23 -7.72 15.98 14.95
N PRO A 24 -8.36 16.65 15.93
CA PRO A 24 -8.45 16.15 17.30
C PRO A 24 -8.97 14.70 17.39
N ASP A 25 -9.96 14.35 16.58
CA ASP A 25 -10.59 13.03 16.58
C ASP A 25 -9.66 11.94 16.06
N VAL A 26 -8.95 12.20 14.94
CA VAL A 26 -7.95 11.26 14.41
C VAL A 26 -6.85 11.01 15.45
N VAL A 27 -6.34 12.07 16.08
CA VAL A 27 -5.30 11.93 17.11
C VAL A 27 -5.82 11.18 18.34
N ALA A 28 -7.07 11.39 18.74
CA ALA A 28 -7.68 10.67 19.86
C ALA A 28 -7.81 9.17 19.55
N VAL A 29 -8.33 8.81 18.39
CA VAL A 29 -8.48 7.41 17.95
C VAL A 29 -7.12 6.71 17.90
N PHE A 30 -6.10 7.31 17.29
CA PHE A 30 -4.77 6.70 17.25
C PHE A 30 -4.13 6.58 18.64
N LYS A 31 -4.33 7.55 19.55
CA LYS A 31 -3.86 7.41 20.93
C LYS A 31 -4.54 6.25 21.65
N GLU A 32 -5.83 6.05 21.43
CA GLU A 32 -6.58 4.96 22.04
C GLU A 32 -6.15 3.60 21.46
N LEU A 33 -6.04 3.49 20.13
CA LEU A 33 -5.50 2.29 19.49
C LEU A 33 -4.09 1.95 20.01
N LYS A 34 -3.25 2.97 20.23
CA LYS A 34 -1.93 2.79 20.85
C LYS A 34 -2.03 2.32 22.30
N SER A 35 -2.95 2.87 23.10
CA SER A 35 -3.17 2.49 24.51
C SER A 35 -3.51 1.01 24.63
N GLN A 36 -4.29 0.52 23.66
CA GLN A 36 -4.67 -0.89 23.47
C GLN A 36 -3.55 -1.76 22.88
N LYS A 37 -2.36 -1.19 22.62
CA LYS A 37 -1.20 -1.86 22.00
C LYS A 37 -1.51 -2.46 20.62
N LYS A 38 -2.43 -1.85 19.87
CA LYS A 38 -2.76 -2.28 18.51
C LYS A 38 -1.56 -2.08 17.59
N ARG A 39 -1.34 -3.04 16.69
CA ARG A 39 -0.27 -3.02 15.69
C ARG A 39 -0.84 -2.69 14.32
N ILE A 40 -0.15 -1.82 13.60
CA ILE A 40 -0.56 -1.40 12.25
C ILE A 40 0.45 -1.94 11.25
N THR A 41 -0.02 -2.58 10.19
CA THR A 41 0.84 -3.08 9.13
C THR A 41 0.41 -2.52 7.78
N PHE A 42 1.35 -2.42 6.86
CA PHE A 42 1.14 -1.89 5.52
C PHE A 42 1.65 -2.89 4.50
N ASP A 43 0.86 -3.14 3.45
CA ASP A 43 1.41 -3.56 2.17
C ASP A 43 2.33 -2.45 1.61
N MET A 44 3.06 -2.78 0.56
CA MET A 44 3.98 -1.89 -0.11
C MET A 44 3.43 -1.33 -1.41
N ASP A 45 3.23 -2.16 -2.44
CA ASP A 45 2.97 -1.69 -3.80
C ASP A 45 1.52 -1.25 -3.92
N GLY A 46 1.26 0.02 -4.24
CA GLY A 46 -0.10 0.57 -4.20
C GLY A 46 -0.54 1.04 -2.81
N VAL A 47 0.29 0.88 -1.77
CA VAL A 47 0.02 1.42 -0.43
C VAL A 47 1.06 2.45 -0.01
N GLU A 48 2.34 2.07 0.08
CA GLU A 48 3.45 2.98 0.37
C GLU A 48 4.27 3.31 -0.89
N VAL A 49 4.44 2.34 -1.80
CA VAL A 49 5.22 2.43 -3.03
C VAL A 49 4.31 2.66 -4.24
N GLY A 50 4.48 3.79 -4.91
CA GLY A 50 3.76 4.15 -6.12
C GLY A 50 4.29 3.47 -7.37
N SER A 51 4.46 2.14 -7.35
CA SER A 51 5.02 1.38 -8.48
C SER A 51 4.17 1.48 -9.75
N SER A 52 2.87 1.73 -9.61
CA SER A 52 1.95 1.99 -10.73
C SER A 52 2.30 3.27 -11.53
N TYR A 53 2.91 4.28 -10.90
CA TYR A 53 3.33 5.52 -11.56
C TYR A 53 4.52 5.32 -12.50
N THR A 54 5.34 4.30 -12.24
CA THR A 54 6.56 4.02 -13.01
C THR A 54 6.40 2.86 -13.97
N VAL A 55 5.62 1.83 -13.62
CA VAL A 55 5.48 0.63 -14.45
C VAL A 55 4.79 0.94 -15.79
N VAL A 56 3.81 1.84 -15.82
CA VAL A 56 3.06 2.16 -17.04
C VAL A 56 3.93 2.93 -18.06
N PRO A 57 4.70 3.97 -17.67
CA PRO A 57 5.73 4.54 -18.53
C PRO A 57 6.72 3.51 -19.07
N ILE A 58 7.20 2.58 -18.22
CA ILE A 58 8.12 1.53 -18.65
C ILE A 58 7.45 0.60 -19.68
N PHE A 59 6.19 0.20 -19.44
CA PHE A 59 5.42 -0.60 -20.39
C PHE A 59 5.30 0.11 -21.75
N ASN A 60 4.91 1.39 -21.76
CA ASN A 60 4.78 2.17 -22.98
C ASN A 60 6.11 2.29 -23.75
N GLU A 61 7.23 2.45 -23.04
CA GLU A 61 8.57 2.52 -23.63
C GLU A 61 9.01 1.18 -24.25
N VAL A 62 8.80 0.08 -23.54
CA VAL A 62 9.27 -1.26 -23.93
C VAL A 62 8.42 -1.86 -25.03
N TYR A 63 7.09 -1.80 -24.89
CA TYR A 63 6.15 -2.50 -25.75
C TYR A 63 5.59 -1.63 -26.87
N LYS A 64 5.64 -0.30 -26.72
CA LYS A 64 5.15 0.67 -27.73
C LYS A 64 3.76 0.30 -28.25
N PRO A 65 2.75 0.18 -27.35
CA PRO A 65 1.39 -0.15 -27.73
C PRO A 65 0.85 0.87 -28.75
N ARG A 66 -0.15 0.47 -29.54
CA ARG A 66 -0.83 1.37 -30.49
C ARG A 66 -1.43 2.59 -29.79
N GLU A 67 -1.97 2.38 -28.59
CA GLU A 67 -2.50 3.43 -27.71
C GLU A 67 -1.64 3.53 -26.45
N VAL A 68 -1.16 4.73 -26.15
CA VAL A 68 -0.37 5.02 -24.95
C VAL A 68 -1.25 4.82 -23.72
N LYS A 69 -0.82 3.95 -22.81
CA LYS A 69 -1.52 3.67 -21.55
C LYS A 69 -1.20 4.72 -20.48
N ASN A 70 -2.14 4.94 -19.59
CA ASN A 70 -2.01 5.76 -18.39
C ASN A 70 -2.21 4.90 -17.13
N ARG A 71 -1.72 5.34 -15.97
CA ARG A 71 -1.95 4.71 -14.67
C ARG A 71 -3.44 4.45 -14.41
N TRP A 72 -4.31 5.36 -14.84
CA TRP A 72 -5.77 5.22 -14.68
C TRP A 72 -6.39 4.12 -15.57
N ASP A 73 -5.64 3.57 -16.52
CA ASP A 73 -6.07 2.42 -17.31
C ASP A 73 -5.84 1.09 -16.56
N LEU A 74 -5.20 1.12 -15.39
CA LEU A 74 -4.99 -0.04 -14.51
C LEU A 74 -6.29 -0.48 -13.81
N LYS A 75 -7.37 -0.71 -14.57
CA LYS A 75 -8.70 -1.05 -14.04
C LYS A 75 -8.86 -2.49 -13.58
N GLU A 76 -7.86 -3.33 -13.83
CA GLU A 76 -7.81 -4.71 -13.33
C GLU A 76 -6.42 -4.98 -12.76
N TYR A 77 -6.35 -5.73 -11.66
CA TYR A 77 -5.10 -5.98 -10.93
C TYR A 77 -4.00 -6.58 -11.82
N PHE A 78 -4.37 -7.44 -12.77
CA PHE A 78 -3.43 -8.10 -13.70
C PHE A 78 -3.44 -7.51 -15.13
N ILE A 79 -3.96 -6.30 -15.35
CA ILE A 79 -4.19 -5.77 -16.71
C ILE A 79 -2.92 -5.69 -17.57
N ILE A 80 -1.75 -5.42 -16.98
CA ILE A 80 -0.50 -5.26 -17.76
C ILE A 80 -0.14 -6.56 -18.49
N LYS A 81 -0.46 -7.73 -17.91
CA LYS A 81 -0.32 -9.01 -18.60
C LYS A 81 -1.12 -9.01 -19.91
N LYS A 82 -2.41 -8.65 -19.84
CA LYS A 82 -3.29 -8.57 -21.01
C LYS A 82 -2.75 -7.60 -22.06
N TRP A 83 -2.25 -6.43 -21.64
CA TRP A 83 -1.65 -5.48 -22.58
C TRP A 83 -0.40 -6.03 -23.28
N ILE A 84 0.42 -6.82 -22.58
CA ILE A 84 1.58 -7.50 -23.20
C ILE A 84 1.12 -8.55 -24.21
N GLU A 85 0.10 -9.35 -23.87
CA GLU A 85 -0.50 -10.34 -24.78
C GLU A 85 -1.04 -9.67 -26.05
N GLU A 86 -1.78 -8.58 -25.90
CA GLU A 86 -2.34 -7.79 -27.01
C GLU A 86 -1.27 -7.25 -27.96
N VAL A 87 -0.15 -6.77 -27.42
CA VAL A 87 0.91 -6.13 -28.22
C VAL A 87 1.85 -7.15 -28.87
N THR A 88 2.12 -8.27 -28.20
CA THR A 88 3.18 -9.21 -28.62
C THR A 88 2.68 -10.56 -29.10
N GLY A 89 1.45 -10.95 -28.77
CA GLY A 89 0.92 -12.29 -29.01
C GLY A 89 1.65 -13.40 -28.24
N THR A 90 2.39 -13.07 -27.17
CA THR A 90 3.21 -14.03 -26.43
C THR A 90 2.43 -14.77 -25.35
N ASP A 91 2.70 -16.06 -25.19
CA ASP A 91 2.16 -16.87 -24.08
C ASP A 91 2.93 -16.69 -22.76
N ASN A 92 4.05 -15.94 -22.76
CA ASN A 92 4.88 -15.67 -21.56
C ASN A 92 4.62 -14.27 -20.97
N ALA A 93 3.45 -13.69 -21.21
CA ALA A 93 3.13 -12.33 -20.78
C ALA A 93 3.10 -12.16 -19.26
N ASP A 94 2.80 -13.24 -18.53
CA ASP A 94 2.86 -13.31 -17.08
C ASP A 94 4.28 -13.02 -16.55
N LYS A 95 5.29 -13.73 -17.06
CA LYS A 95 6.70 -13.55 -16.66
C LYS A 95 7.20 -12.16 -17.04
N GLN A 96 6.75 -11.65 -18.17
CA GLN A 96 7.11 -10.31 -18.62
C GLN A 96 6.49 -9.21 -17.74
N ALA A 97 5.21 -9.35 -17.37
CA ALA A 97 4.56 -8.46 -16.42
C ALA A 97 5.26 -8.50 -15.05
N ILE A 98 5.54 -9.70 -14.51
CA ILE A 98 6.29 -9.88 -13.26
C ILE A 98 7.64 -9.16 -13.33
N LYS A 99 8.37 -9.28 -14.44
CA LYS A 99 9.66 -8.61 -14.64
C LYS A 99 9.54 -7.09 -14.69
N LEU A 100 8.49 -6.54 -15.32
CA LEU A 100 8.25 -5.10 -15.33
C LEU A 100 8.03 -4.55 -13.92
N TRP A 101 7.17 -5.23 -13.15
CA TRP A 101 6.84 -4.80 -11.78
C TRP A 101 8.05 -4.90 -10.84
N ASN A 102 8.82 -5.99 -10.94
CA ASN A 102 9.93 -6.28 -10.01
C ASN A 102 11.30 -5.77 -10.48
N GLY A 103 11.39 -5.13 -11.65
CA GLY A 103 12.66 -4.61 -12.16
C GLY A 103 13.10 -3.36 -11.40
N ASP A 104 14.42 -3.20 -11.21
CA ASP A 104 15.00 -2.04 -10.50
C ASP A 104 14.56 -0.69 -11.09
N LYS A 105 14.36 -0.62 -12.41
CA LYS A 105 13.85 0.59 -13.09
C LYS A 105 12.48 1.01 -12.55
N ASN A 106 11.65 0.06 -12.16
CA ASN A 106 10.37 0.32 -11.51
C ASN A 106 10.59 0.53 -10.00
N LEU A 107 11.14 -0.48 -9.31
CA LEU A 107 11.14 -0.53 -7.86
C LEU A 107 11.94 0.59 -7.20
N LEU A 108 13.12 0.98 -7.71
CA LEU A 108 13.92 2.07 -7.10
C LEU A 108 13.33 3.46 -7.39
N ASN A 109 12.76 3.63 -8.58
CA ASN A 109 12.31 4.93 -9.08
C ASN A 109 10.87 5.24 -8.72
N ALA A 110 10.07 4.26 -8.30
CA ALA A 110 8.71 4.46 -7.87
C ALA A 110 8.62 5.58 -6.82
N PRO A 111 7.74 6.60 -7.00
CA PRO A 111 7.50 7.61 -5.98
C PRO A 111 6.86 6.98 -4.73
N ILE A 112 6.84 7.71 -3.62
CA ILE A 112 5.99 7.33 -2.48
C ILE A 112 4.53 7.58 -2.88
N GLU A 113 3.62 6.66 -2.56
CA GLU A 113 2.19 6.88 -2.74
C GLU A 113 1.73 8.14 -1.97
N PRO A 114 0.87 8.99 -2.55
CA PRO A 114 0.42 10.20 -1.89
C PRO A 114 -0.19 9.94 -0.50
N GLY A 115 0.28 10.69 0.49
CA GLY A 115 -0.17 10.61 1.88
C GLY A 115 0.54 9.55 2.75
N SER A 116 1.17 8.54 2.14
CA SER A 116 1.76 7.42 2.86
C SER A 116 2.97 7.84 3.70
N GLU A 117 3.82 8.73 3.17
CA GLU A 117 4.96 9.29 3.90
C GLU A 117 4.51 9.97 5.21
N VAL A 118 3.51 10.84 5.13
CA VAL A 118 3.05 11.65 6.26
C VAL A 118 2.31 10.79 7.29
N LEU A 119 1.49 9.83 6.86
CA LEU A 119 0.84 8.88 7.78
C LEU A 119 1.87 8.00 8.50
N SER A 120 2.80 7.41 7.76
CA SER A 120 3.89 6.58 8.30
C SER A 120 4.73 7.35 9.31
N TRP A 121 5.09 8.59 8.98
CA TRP A 121 5.86 9.46 9.85
C TRP A 121 5.10 9.84 11.13
N PHE A 122 3.81 10.19 11.01
CA PHE A 122 2.94 10.47 12.15
C PHE A 122 2.91 9.28 13.11
N LEU A 123 2.65 8.07 12.60
CA LEU A 123 2.59 6.83 13.39
C LEU A 123 3.93 6.54 14.08
N TYR A 124 5.05 6.69 13.38
CA TYR A 124 6.38 6.57 13.95
C TYR A 124 6.58 7.53 15.13
N TYR A 125 6.26 8.81 14.94
CA TYR A 125 6.50 9.84 15.93
C TYR A 125 5.66 9.64 17.20
N ILE A 126 4.39 9.24 17.05
CA ILE A 126 3.55 8.91 18.20
C ILE A 126 3.90 7.54 18.80
N GLY A 127 4.89 6.81 18.26
CA GLY A 127 5.43 5.57 18.79
C GLY A 127 4.53 4.35 18.58
N PHE A 128 3.85 4.26 17.43
CA PHE A 128 3.13 3.05 17.04
C PHE A 128 4.08 1.92 16.64
N ASP A 129 3.66 0.68 16.89
CA ASP A 129 4.30 -0.48 16.32
C ASP A 129 3.82 -0.69 14.88
N THR A 130 4.61 -0.19 13.92
CA THR A 130 4.35 -0.35 12.47
C THR A 130 5.28 -1.37 11.82
N ARG A 131 4.75 -2.17 10.90
CA ARG A 131 5.50 -3.13 10.07
C ARG A 131 5.06 -3.09 8.60
N ARG A 132 5.94 -3.53 7.71
CA ARG A 132 5.69 -3.60 6.27
C ARG A 132 5.70 -5.04 5.86
N ILE A 133 4.70 -5.49 5.12
CA ILE A 133 4.55 -6.89 4.72
C ILE A 133 4.31 -6.90 3.22
N THR A 134 5.19 -7.51 2.45
CA THR A 134 5.08 -7.54 0.99
C THR A 134 5.30 -8.93 0.43
N SER A 135 4.51 -9.26 -0.59
CA SER A 135 4.68 -10.48 -1.38
C SER A 135 5.75 -10.32 -2.48
N ARG A 136 6.55 -9.24 -2.52
CA ARG A 136 7.66 -9.09 -3.49
C ARG A 136 8.60 -10.29 -3.47
N ASP A 137 9.18 -10.63 -4.63
CA ASP A 137 10.21 -11.69 -4.76
C ASP A 137 11.37 -11.42 -3.79
N SER A 138 11.84 -12.46 -3.09
CA SER A 138 12.97 -12.41 -2.16
C SER A 138 14.24 -11.82 -2.79
N LYS A 139 14.42 -11.96 -4.11
CA LYS A 139 15.54 -11.38 -4.88
C LYS A 139 15.51 -9.86 -4.91
N THR A 140 14.36 -9.24 -4.64
CA THR A 140 14.19 -7.79 -4.59
C THR A 140 14.38 -7.21 -3.18
N THR A 141 14.79 -8.01 -2.19
CA THR A 141 14.93 -7.57 -0.80
C THR A 141 15.88 -6.37 -0.65
N SER A 142 17.05 -6.41 -1.29
CA SER A 142 18.02 -5.31 -1.26
C SER A 142 17.46 -4.05 -1.89
N THR A 143 16.83 -4.18 -3.07
CA THR A 143 16.14 -3.09 -3.78
C THR A 143 15.01 -2.49 -2.93
N THR A 144 14.27 -3.34 -2.23
CA THR A 144 13.19 -2.95 -1.32
C THR A 144 13.74 -2.12 -0.15
N TYR A 145 14.81 -2.56 0.50
CA TYR A 145 15.45 -1.79 1.57
C TYR A 145 16.08 -0.48 1.08
N ALA A 146 16.65 -0.48 -0.12
CA ALA A 146 17.18 0.72 -0.75
C ALA A 146 16.07 1.74 -1.05
N TRP A 147 14.88 1.29 -1.48
CA TRP A 147 13.74 2.18 -1.71
C TRP A 147 13.26 2.85 -0.41
N TYR A 148 13.23 2.12 0.71
CA TYR A 148 12.82 2.66 2.00
C TYR A 148 13.77 3.72 2.58
N GLN A 149 14.94 3.96 1.98
CA GLN A 149 15.74 5.13 2.32
C GLN A 149 15.00 6.47 2.09
N LYS A 150 13.91 6.46 1.29
CA LYS A 150 13.01 7.61 1.13
C LYS A 150 12.16 7.90 2.38
N MET A 151 12.00 6.92 3.28
CA MET A 151 11.28 7.03 4.57
C MET A 151 12.17 6.52 5.72
N PRO A 152 13.22 7.27 6.08
CA PRO A 152 14.35 6.77 6.89
C PRO A 152 14.01 6.44 8.35
N TRP A 153 12.81 6.76 8.83
CA TRP A 153 12.31 6.37 10.15
C TRP A 153 11.79 4.92 10.19
N ILE A 154 11.66 4.26 9.05
CA ILE A 154 11.24 2.86 8.96
C ILE A 154 12.45 1.97 9.22
N ASP A 155 12.39 1.21 10.31
CA ASP A 155 13.40 0.20 10.66
C ASP A 155 13.35 -0.98 9.68
N PRO A 156 14.44 -1.31 8.97
CA PRO A 156 14.49 -2.47 8.08
C PRO A 156 14.13 -3.80 8.76
N ALA A 157 14.38 -3.95 10.06
CA ALA A 157 14.01 -5.15 10.81
C ALA A 157 12.48 -5.35 10.94
N ARG A 158 11.69 -4.34 10.57
CA ARG A 158 10.22 -4.35 10.57
C ARG A 158 9.63 -4.50 9.17
N ILE A 159 10.46 -4.79 8.18
CA ILE A 159 10.06 -5.05 6.80
C ILE A 159 10.12 -6.56 6.57
N HIS A 160 8.97 -7.14 6.23
CA HIS A 160 8.80 -8.56 5.95
C HIS A 160 8.63 -8.73 4.44
N VAL A 161 9.72 -9.13 3.78
CA VAL A 161 9.70 -9.58 2.37
C VAL A 161 9.58 -11.10 2.38
N GLN A 162 8.84 -11.68 1.43
CA GLN A 162 8.69 -13.13 1.37
C GLN A 162 10.06 -13.81 1.25
N PRO A 163 10.31 -14.93 1.97
CA PRO A 163 11.57 -15.64 1.89
C PRO A 163 11.68 -16.41 0.56
N GLU A 164 12.90 -16.79 0.19
CA GLU A 164 13.11 -17.73 -0.90
C GLU A 164 12.59 -19.12 -0.50
N THR A 165 11.61 -19.63 -1.25
CA THR A 165 11.03 -20.96 -1.03
C THR A 165 11.46 -21.94 -2.11
N GLY A 166 12.63 -22.55 -1.96
CA GLY A 166 13.06 -23.71 -2.77
C GLY A 166 12.72 -23.60 -4.27
N SER A 167 11.84 -24.49 -4.76
CA SER A 167 11.47 -24.58 -6.18
C SER A 167 10.32 -23.68 -6.63
N SER A 168 9.60 -23.00 -5.73
CA SER A 168 8.51 -22.09 -6.09
C SER A 168 8.98 -20.64 -6.08
N PHE A 169 8.60 -19.90 -7.12
CA PHE A 169 8.92 -18.48 -7.26
C PHE A 169 8.21 -17.61 -6.20
N TYR A 170 7.12 -18.11 -5.60
CA TYR A 170 6.28 -17.41 -4.63
C TYR A 170 5.81 -18.35 -3.52
N ASP A 171 5.71 -17.81 -2.30
CA ASP A 171 4.97 -18.41 -1.18
C ASP A 171 3.63 -17.68 -1.06
N TYR A 172 2.61 -18.22 -1.74
CA TYR A 172 1.26 -17.63 -1.75
C TYR A 172 0.64 -17.43 -0.36
N GLY A 173 1.11 -18.15 0.66
CA GLY A 173 0.59 -18.00 2.03
C GLY A 173 1.42 -17.07 2.91
N PHE A 174 2.57 -16.56 2.45
CA PHE A 174 3.47 -15.75 3.26
C PHE A 174 2.79 -14.52 3.84
N LYS A 175 2.16 -13.71 2.97
CA LYS A 175 1.53 -12.45 3.39
C LYS A 175 0.37 -12.70 4.34
N THR A 176 -0.54 -13.61 3.99
CA THR A 176 -1.65 -14.05 4.86
C THR A 176 -1.17 -14.44 6.26
N ARG A 177 -0.17 -15.33 6.38
CA ARG A 177 0.36 -15.76 7.69
C ARG A 177 1.03 -14.62 8.46
N THR A 178 1.80 -13.79 7.75
CA THR A 178 2.55 -12.67 8.37
C THR A 178 1.60 -11.58 8.85
N VAL A 179 0.57 -11.24 8.07
CA VAL A 179 -0.49 -10.32 8.46
C VAL A 179 -1.22 -10.84 9.71
N GLY A 180 -1.61 -12.12 9.72
CA GLY A 180 -2.24 -12.77 10.87
C GLY A 180 -1.39 -12.72 12.16
N GLN A 181 -0.06 -12.78 12.04
CA GLN A 181 0.85 -12.73 13.17
C GLN A 181 1.04 -11.32 13.73
N PHE A 182 1.09 -10.31 12.85
CA PHE A 182 1.62 -8.99 13.18
C PHE A 182 0.62 -7.85 13.18
N SER A 183 -0.60 -8.07 12.70
CA SER A 183 -1.55 -6.99 12.45
C SER A 183 -2.72 -7.06 13.41
N ASP A 184 -3.13 -5.89 13.91
CA ASP A 184 -4.49 -5.64 14.39
C ASP A 184 -5.25 -4.78 13.38
N ILE A 185 -4.50 -3.97 12.61
CA ILE A 185 -4.98 -3.16 11.50
C ILE A 185 -4.00 -3.36 10.33
N HIS A 186 -4.50 -3.65 9.13
CA HIS A 186 -3.67 -3.84 7.92
C HIS A 186 -4.16 -2.95 6.78
N TYR A 187 -3.25 -2.28 6.08
CA TYR A 187 -3.54 -1.50 4.87
C TYR A 187 -3.04 -2.27 3.65
N ASP A 188 -3.91 -2.47 2.66
CA ASP A 188 -3.60 -3.24 1.44
C ASP A 188 -4.46 -2.71 0.29
N ASP A 189 -4.00 -2.84 -0.95
CA ASP A 189 -4.72 -2.46 -2.16
C ASP A 189 -5.26 -3.67 -2.94
N ASN A 190 -4.74 -4.88 -2.68
CA ASN A 190 -5.11 -6.08 -3.42
C ASN A 190 -6.46 -6.66 -2.93
N PRO A 191 -7.55 -6.54 -3.72
CA PRO A 191 -8.87 -6.93 -3.25
C PRO A 191 -9.01 -8.44 -3.05
N PHE A 192 -8.25 -9.25 -3.79
CA PHE A 192 -8.34 -10.71 -3.73
C PHE A 192 -7.73 -11.26 -2.43
N GLU A 193 -6.50 -10.85 -2.11
CA GLU A 193 -5.82 -11.25 -0.88
C GLU A 193 -6.56 -10.70 0.35
N LEU A 194 -7.07 -9.47 0.27
CA LEU A 194 -7.86 -8.86 1.34
C LEU A 194 -9.11 -9.66 1.69
N ARG A 195 -9.88 -10.14 0.69
CA ARG A 195 -11.07 -10.97 0.94
C ARG A 195 -10.71 -12.27 1.67
N GLU A 196 -9.63 -12.93 1.24
CA GLU A 196 -9.14 -14.14 1.89
C GLU A 196 -8.72 -13.87 3.34
N MET A 197 -7.88 -12.86 3.56
CA MET A 197 -7.38 -12.49 4.88
C MET A 197 -8.52 -12.04 5.82
N ALA A 198 -9.51 -11.31 5.32
CA ALA A 198 -10.65 -10.84 6.10
C ALA A 198 -11.51 -12.00 6.62
N LEU A 199 -11.66 -13.08 5.83
CA LEU A 199 -12.36 -14.29 6.26
C LEU A 199 -11.57 -15.09 7.30
N LEU A 200 -10.25 -15.18 7.13
CA LEU A 200 -9.38 -15.94 8.02
C LEU A 200 -9.12 -15.25 9.36
N TYR A 201 -9.11 -13.91 9.37
CA TYR A 201 -8.76 -13.10 10.53
C TYR A 201 -9.84 -12.04 10.83
N PRO A 202 -11.04 -12.44 11.29
CA PRO A 202 -12.14 -11.52 11.57
C PRO A 202 -11.82 -10.48 12.65
N GLN A 203 -10.78 -10.69 13.46
CA GLN A 203 -10.30 -9.78 14.48
C GLN A 203 -9.40 -8.64 13.95
N ILE A 204 -8.91 -8.74 12.71
CA ILE A 204 -8.05 -7.73 12.09
C ILE A 204 -8.92 -6.78 11.29
N LEU A 205 -8.71 -5.48 11.46
CA LEU A 205 -9.34 -4.45 10.64
C LEU A 205 -8.52 -4.23 9.37
N PHE A 206 -9.11 -4.49 8.22
CA PHE A 206 -8.47 -4.34 6.93
C PHE A 206 -8.91 -3.03 6.26
N ASN A 207 -7.95 -2.17 5.92
CA ASN A 207 -8.18 -0.90 5.24
C ASN A 207 -7.78 -1.05 3.77
N VAL A 208 -8.77 -1.01 2.87
CA VAL A 208 -8.54 -1.07 1.43
C VAL A 208 -8.06 0.29 0.94
N VAL A 209 -6.80 0.37 0.50
CA VAL A 209 -6.23 1.59 -0.06
C VAL A 209 -6.74 1.75 -1.50
N PRO A 210 -7.44 2.85 -1.84
CA PRO A 210 -8.02 3.03 -3.17
C PRO A 210 -6.96 3.08 -4.26
N GLN A 211 -7.12 2.25 -5.27
CA GLN A 211 -6.29 2.15 -6.46
C GLN A 211 -7.16 1.92 -7.70
N PRO A 212 -6.70 2.25 -8.92
CA PRO A 212 -7.51 2.10 -10.12
C PRO A 212 -8.10 0.69 -10.34
N TRP A 213 -7.42 -0.35 -9.86
CA TRP A 213 -7.80 -1.75 -10.04
C TRP A 213 -8.75 -2.31 -8.99
N ASN A 214 -9.00 -1.57 -7.90
CA ASN A 214 -9.92 -1.97 -6.84
C ASN A 214 -11.13 -1.02 -6.71
N SER A 215 -11.25 -0.05 -7.61
CA SER A 215 -12.42 0.82 -7.71
C SER A 215 -13.67 -0.02 -8.02
N GLY A 216 -14.72 0.17 -7.20
CA GLY A 216 -15.99 -0.54 -7.32
C GLY A 216 -16.04 -1.93 -6.68
N GLU A 217 -14.98 -2.37 -6.00
CA GLU A 217 -14.99 -3.63 -5.24
C GLU A 217 -15.93 -3.55 -4.03
N ASP A 218 -16.89 -4.49 -3.95
CA ASP A 218 -17.85 -4.54 -2.84
C ASP A 218 -17.32 -5.40 -1.68
N PHE A 219 -17.11 -4.79 -0.52
CA PHE A 219 -16.71 -5.46 0.72
C PHE A 219 -17.83 -5.50 1.78
N SER A 220 -19.08 -5.24 1.40
CA SER A 220 -20.22 -5.18 2.31
C SER A 220 -20.44 -6.46 3.14
N SER A 221 -20.03 -7.62 2.63
CA SER A 221 -20.08 -8.91 3.34
C SER A 221 -18.96 -9.11 4.37
N HIS A 222 -17.99 -8.20 4.46
CA HIS A 222 -16.82 -8.31 5.35
C HIS A 222 -16.83 -7.16 6.38
N PRO A 223 -17.41 -7.36 7.58
CA PRO A 223 -17.58 -6.27 8.56
C PRO A 223 -16.26 -5.69 9.07
N ASN A 224 -15.19 -6.48 9.03
CA ASN A 224 -13.83 -6.08 9.41
C ASN A 224 -13.03 -5.46 8.25
N VAL A 225 -13.66 -5.14 7.12
CA VAL A 225 -13.05 -4.41 6.02
C VAL A 225 -13.60 -2.98 5.97
N VAL A 226 -12.71 -2.00 5.84
CA VAL A 226 -12.98 -0.58 5.61
C VAL A 226 -12.56 -0.30 4.17
N SER A 227 -13.54 0.03 3.33
CA SER A 227 -13.32 0.61 2.00
C SER A 227 -14.02 1.97 1.93
N VAL A 228 -13.65 2.75 0.92
CA VAL A 228 -14.27 4.05 0.61
C VAL A 228 -14.73 4.02 -0.84
N ASP A 229 -15.86 4.67 -1.09
CA ASP A 229 -16.31 4.92 -2.46
C ASP A 229 -15.47 6.03 -3.10
N ASP A 230 -15.39 6.07 -4.43
CA ASP A 230 -14.52 7.02 -5.16
C ASP A 230 -14.86 8.50 -4.90
N GLU A 231 -16.10 8.80 -4.53
CA GLU A 231 -16.58 10.14 -4.20
C GLU A 231 -16.25 10.55 -2.76
N GLU A 232 -16.01 9.58 -1.87
CA GLU A 232 -15.80 9.83 -0.45
C GLU A 232 -14.37 10.31 -0.19
N TYR A 233 -14.23 11.47 0.46
CA TYR A 233 -12.95 12.14 0.70
C TYR A 233 -12.10 12.30 -0.57
N PHE A 234 -12.71 12.57 -1.72
CA PHE A 234 -11.99 12.68 -3.01
C PHE A 234 -10.83 13.70 -2.97
N TRP A 235 -10.91 14.70 -2.09
CA TRP A 235 -9.90 15.72 -1.86
C TRP A 235 -8.64 15.20 -1.13
N ALA A 236 -8.73 14.03 -0.47
CA ALA A 236 -7.65 13.44 0.30
C ALA A 236 -6.83 12.42 -0.53
N PRO A 237 -5.54 12.24 -0.20
CA PRO A 237 -4.73 11.13 -0.72
C PRO A 237 -5.35 9.76 -0.42
N PRO A 238 -5.14 8.73 -1.27
CA PRO A 238 -5.87 7.45 -1.17
C PRO A 238 -5.83 6.79 0.21
N ILE A 239 -4.64 6.61 0.78
CA ILE A 239 -4.49 5.96 2.09
C ILE A 239 -5.18 6.74 3.22
N TRP A 240 -5.34 8.06 3.07
CA TRP A 240 -6.04 8.88 4.07
C TRP A 240 -7.53 8.76 3.99
N ARG A 241 -8.10 8.57 2.79
CA ARG A 241 -9.54 8.36 2.63
C ARG A 241 -9.98 7.19 3.50
N VAL A 242 -9.29 6.06 3.37
CA VAL A 242 -9.57 4.87 4.18
C VAL A 242 -9.19 5.06 5.65
N THR A 243 -8.14 5.83 5.98
CA THR A 243 -7.84 6.18 7.38
C THR A 243 -8.95 7.02 8.04
N TYR A 244 -9.54 8.00 7.35
CA TYR A 244 -10.67 8.76 7.89
C TYR A 244 -11.88 7.87 8.10
N LYS A 245 -12.20 7.05 7.11
CA LYS A 245 -13.31 6.09 7.23
C LYS A 245 -13.11 5.11 8.37
N MET A 246 -11.87 4.68 8.59
CA MET A 246 -11.48 3.86 9.73
C MET A 246 -11.73 4.61 11.04
N VAL A 247 -11.29 5.87 11.15
CA VAL A 247 -11.49 6.72 12.34
C VAL A 247 -12.97 6.91 12.66
N GLU A 248 -13.83 7.11 11.67
CA GLU A 248 -15.30 7.20 11.86
C GLU A 248 -15.90 5.96 12.52
N ARG A 249 -15.26 4.78 12.42
CA ARG A 249 -15.73 3.58 13.13
C ARG A 249 -15.44 3.58 14.63
N PHE A 250 -14.59 4.49 15.10
CA PHE A 250 -14.14 4.58 16.49
C PHE A 250 -14.66 5.83 17.21
N VAL A 251 -15.36 6.73 16.50
CA VAL A 251 -15.99 7.95 17.04
C VAL A 251 -17.48 7.69 17.24
#